data_AF-A0AAV8WMB9-F1
#
_entry.id   AF-A0AAV8WMB9-F1
#
_cell.length_a   1.000
_cell.length_b   1.000
_cell.length_c   1.000
_cell.angle_alpha   90.00
_cell.angle_beta   90.00
_cell.angle_gamma   90.00
#
_symmetry.space_group_name_H-M   'P 1'
#
loop_
_entity.id
_entity.type
_entity.pdbx_description
1 polymer ?
#
loop_
_entity_poly.entity_id
_entity_poly.type
_entity_poly.pdbx_seq_one_letter_code
_entity_poly.pdbx_strand_id
1 'polypeptide(L)' 'MPKSKENRLLIIHGLIDENVHFYHTSQLINSMIKAGKPYQLQIYPNERHSLRHLDASKHYETTLLSFLQNNL' A
#
# COMPACT_ATOMS: atom_id res chain seq x y z
N MET A 1 -24.24 -12.88 -3.45
CA MET A 1 -24.09 -11.52 -2.88
C MET A 1 -22.81 -10.92 -3.44
N PRO A 2 -22.83 -9.72 -4.06
CA PRO A 2 -21.59 -9.07 -4.49
C PRO A 2 -20.71 -8.81 -3.25
N LYS A 3 -19.44 -9.26 -3.25
CA LYS A 3 -18.47 -8.92 -2.20
C LYS A 3 -18.37 -7.38 -2.10
N SER A 4 -18.36 -6.84 -0.88
CA SER A 4 -18.14 -5.41 -0.61
C SER A 4 -16.92 -4.90 -1.39
N LYS A 5 -16.98 -3.66 -1.89
CA LYS A 5 -15.83 -3.02 -2.57
C LYS A 5 -14.75 -2.57 -1.59
N GLU A 6 -15.03 -2.59 -0.30
CA GLU A 6 -14.07 -2.30 0.76
C GLU A 6 -13.03 -3.42 0.88
N ASN A 7 -11.83 -3.07 1.34
CA ASN A 7 -10.70 -3.98 1.55
C ASN A 7 -10.25 -4.81 0.34
N ARG A 8 -10.46 -4.28 -0.87
CA ARG A 8 -10.03 -4.93 -2.14
C ARG A 8 -8.71 -4.41 -2.71
N LEU A 9 -8.17 -3.33 -2.14
CA LEU A 9 -6.92 -2.72 -2.61
C LEU A 9 -6.07 -2.32 -1.41
N LEU A 10 -4.84 -2.82 -1.41
CA LEU A 10 -3.75 -2.42 -0.53
C LEU A 10 -2.62 -1.82 -1.39
N ILE A 11 -2.26 -0.57 -1.11
CA ILE A 11 -1.14 0.13 -1.74
C ILE A 11 0.04 0.12 -0.78
N ILE A 12 1.23 -0.24 -1.25
CA ILE A 12 2.45 -0.30 -0.44
C ILE A 12 3.55 0.44 -1.18
N HIS A 13 4.23 1.40 -0.53
CA HIS A 13 5.29 2.18 -1.16
C HIS A 13 6.35 2.66 -0.16
N GLY A 14 7.63 2.60 -0.52
CA GLY A 14 8.71 3.34 0.14
C GLY A 14 8.60 4.85 -0.08
N LEU A 15 8.70 5.64 0.99
CA LEU A 15 8.50 7.10 0.91
C LEU A 15 9.64 7.81 0.16
N ILE A 16 10.86 7.28 0.26
CA ILE A 16 12.06 7.89 -0.31
C ILE A 16 12.51 7.20 -1.60
N ASP A 17 11.61 6.52 -2.31
CA ASP A 17 11.89 5.89 -3.60
C ASP A 17 12.24 6.94 -4.68
N GLU A 18 13.50 6.91 -5.14
CA GLU A 18 14.01 7.75 -6.21
C GLU A 18 13.81 7.18 -7.62
N ASN A 19 13.40 5.92 -7.77
CA ASN A 19 13.14 5.28 -9.06
C ASN A 19 11.65 5.39 -9.43
N VAL A 20 10.77 5.02 -8.49
CA VAL A 20 9.32 5.18 -8.61
C VAL A 20 8.87 6.14 -7.53
N HIS A 21 8.90 7.44 -7.83
CA HIS A 21 8.58 8.48 -6.85
C HIS A 21 7.20 8.28 -6.20
N PHE A 22 7.13 8.55 -4.89
CA PHE A 22 5.88 8.50 -4.11
C PHE A 22 4.79 9.46 -4.65
N TYR A 23 5.18 10.43 -5.48
CA TYR A 23 4.27 11.28 -6.24
C TYR A 23 3.24 10.47 -7.07
N HIS A 24 3.63 9.31 -7.63
CA HIS A 24 2.71 8.45 -8.37
C HIS A 24 1.58 7.93 -7.47
N THR A 25 1.93 7.41 -6.29
CA THR A 25 0.97 6.95 -5.28
C THR A 25 0.08 8.09 -4.79
N SER A 26 0.65 9.28 -4.61
CA SER A 26 -0.10 10.49 -4.21
C SER A 26 -1.16 10.88 -5.25
N GLN A 27 -0.83 10.82 -6.54
CA GLN A 27 -1.78 11.09 -7.63
C GLN A 27 -2.90 10.04 -7.70
N LEU A 28 -2.56 8.76 -7.54
CA LEU A 28 -3.54 7.68 -7.48
C LEU A 28 -4.52 7.87 -6.32
N ILE A 29 -4.00 8.12 -5.11
CA ILE A 29 -4.80 8.38 -3.91
C ILE A 29 -5.76 9.56 -4.12
N ASN A 30 -5.26 10.68 -4.64
CA ASN A 30 -6.09 11.85 -4.92
C ASN A 30 -7.25 11.50 -5.89
N SER A 31 -6.98 10.67 -6.90
CA SER A 31 -8.00 10.22 -7.84
C SER A 31 -9.02 9.26 -7.20
N MET A 32 -8.55 8.36 -6.32
CA MET A 32 -9.42 7.46 -5.57
C MET A 32 -10.34 8.21 -4.60
N ILE A 33 -9.81 9.22 -3.90
CA ILE A 33 -10.58 10.12 -3.02
C ILE A 33 -11.69 10.82 -3.83
N LYS A 34 -11.34 11.44 -4.96
CA LYS A 34 -12.32 12.10 -5.84
C LYS A 34 -13.41 11.15 -6.36
N ALA A 35 -13.05 9.89 -6.58
CA ALA A 35 -13.97 8.85 -7.07
C ALA A 35 -14.73 8.11 -5.95
N GLY A 36 -14.53 8.47 -4.68
CA GLY A 36 -15.14 7.79 -3.53
C GLY A 36 -14.79 6.31 -3.46
N LYS A 37 -13.55 5.93 -3.82
CA LYS A 37 -13.08 4.54 -3.80
C LYS A 37 -12.23 4.27 -2.56
N PRO A 38 -12.57 3.26 -1.75
CA PRO A 38 -11.78 2.90 -0.57
C PRO A 38 -10.43 2.30 -0.99
N TYR A 39 -9.40 2.54 -0.18
CA TYR A 39 -8.08 1.93 -0.29
C TYR A 39 -7.46 1.76 1.10
N GLN A 40 -6.54 0.82 1.24
CA GLN A 40 -5.60 0.74 2.36
C GLN A 40 -4.21 1.16 1.86
N LEU A 41 -3.42 1.82 2.72
CA LEU A 41 -2.10 2.32 2.38
C LEU A 41 -1.08 1.98 3.47
N GLN A 42 0.03 1.36 3.08
CA GLN A 42 1.21 1.17 3.92
C GLN A 42 2.38 1.96 3.34
N ILE A 43 2.96 2.83 4.16
CA ILE A 43 4.15 3.61 3.80
C ILE A 43 5.35 3.06 4.58
N TYR A 44 6.50 2.97 3.91
CA TYR A 44 7.78 2.69 4.55
C TYR A 44 8.67 3.94 4.49
N PRO A 45 8.74 4.75 5.57
CA PRO A 45 9.36 6.08 5.53
C PRO A 45 10.84 6.09 5.15
N ASN A 46 11.58 5.06 5.56
CA ASN A 46 13.02 4.97 5.39
C ASN A 46 13.43 4.04 4.24
N GLU A 47 12.47 3.62 3.41
CA GLU A 47 12.68 2.68 2.31
C GLU A 47 12.56 3.35 0.95
N ARG A 48 13.39 2.87 0.02
CA ARG A 48 13.42 3.29 -1.40
C ARG A 48 12.57 2.32 -2.21
N HIS A 49 13.02 1.97 -3.42
CA HIS A 49 12.37 0.99 -4.28
C HIS A 49 12.35 -0.43 -3.72
N SER A 50 13.36 -0.80 -2.93
CA SER A 50 13.44 -2.10 -2.25
C SER A 50 13.33 -1.89 -0.74
N LEU A 51 12.68 -2.83 -0.05
CA LEU A 51 12.67 -2.89 1.41
C LEU A 51 13.99 -3.51 1.87
N ARG A 52 14.90 -2.69 2.40
CA ARG A 52 16.25 -3.13 2.81
C ARG A 52 16.37 -3.35 4.31
N HIS A 53 15.61 -2.62 5.13
CA HIS A 53 15.64 -2.85 6.57
C HIS A 53 14.83 -4.10 6.90
N LEU A 54 15.40 -4.92 7.80
CA LEU A 54 14.78 -6.18 8.22
C LEU A 54 13.40 -5.95 8.85
N ASP A 55 13.26 -4.90 9.65
CA ASP A 55 12.00 -4.58 10.33
C ASP A 55 10.91 -4.16 9.33
N ALA A 56 11.27 -3.39 8.29
CA ALA A 56 10.35 -3.03 7.21
C ALA A 56 9.89 -4.26 6.43
N SER A 57 10.82 -5.17 6.12
CA SER A 57 10.53 -6.41 5.40
C SER A 57 9.62 -7.35 6.20
N LYS A 58 9.91 -7.55 7.50
CA LYS A 58 9.05 -8.34 8.40
C LYS A 58 7.65 -7.75 8.54
N HIS A 59 7.57 -6.43 8.69
CA HIS A 59 6.28 -5.73 8.76
C HIS A 59 5.50 -5.88 7.46
N TYR A 60 6.18 -5.79 6.31
CA TYR A 60 5.58 -5.99 4.98
C TYR A 60 4.95 -7.37 4.84
N GLU A 61 5.71 -8.42 5.15
CA GLU A 61 5.20 -9.80 5.09
C GLU A 61 4.00 -9.99 6.01
N THR A 62 4.09 -9.51 7.25
CA THR A 62 3.00 -9.60 8.23
C THR A 62 1.74 -8.87 7.73
N THR A 63 1.91 -7.68 7.16
CA THR A 63 0.82 -6.85 6.62
C THR A 63 0.17 -7.52 5.41
N LEU A 64 0.98 -8.04 4.48
CA LEU A 64 0.51 -8.73 3.29
C LEU A 64 -0.28 -9.99 3.65
N LEU A 65 0.28 -10.85 4.51
CA LEU A 65 -0.38 -12.08 4.96
C LEU A 65 -1.68 -11.77 5.70
N SER A 66 -1.69 -10.78 6.59
CA SER A 66 -2.90 -10.36 7.29
C SER A 66 -3.96 -9.82 6.33
N PHE A 67 -3.57 -9.05 5.32
CA PHE A 67 -4.49 -8.55 4.32
C PHE A 67 -5.11 -9.68 3.50
N LEU A 68 -4.31 -10.65 3.04
CA LEU A 68 -4.79 -11.80 2.29
C LEU A 68 -5.71 -12.67 3.14
N GLN A 69 -5.31 -13.01 4.37
CA GLN A 69 -6.09 -13.83 5.29
C GLN A 69 -7.47 -13.24 5.57
N ASN A 70 -7.57 -11.92 5.68
CA ASN A 70 -8.82 -11.25 6.05
C ASN A 70 -9.74 -10.94 4.85
N ASN A 71 -9.21 -10.92 3.62
CA ASN A 71 -9.94 -10.34 2.48
C ASN A 71 -10.01 -11.23 1.22
N LEU A 72 -9.26 -12.34 1.16
CA LEU A 72 -9.32 -13.29 0.04
C LEU A 72 -10.23 -14.48 0.37
#